data_AF-A0A928EZC8-F1
#
_entry.id   AF-A0A928EZC8-F1
#
_cell.length_a   1.000
_cell.length_b   1.000
_cell.length_c   1.000
_cell.angle_alpha   90.00
_cell.angle_beta   90.00
_cell.angle_gamma   90.00
#
_symmetry.space_group_name_H-M   'P 1'
#
loop_
_entity.id
_entity.type
_entity.pdbx_description
1 polymer ?
#
loop_
_entity_poly.entity_id
_entity_poly.type
_entity_poly.pdbx_seq_one_letter_code
_entity_poly.pdbx_strand_id
1 'polypeptide(L)'
;GYESQFEGRLQTLHTDGRKLIGRAVTATYCPYRPDLDAFTKALGASEGRSGTYNQWVIDNLMEYDVPVIDMYDKIYKGTFLGGNLTTALKNKTKNENGGAVIWGGIRDTEQMQKVEHTQVYFRGIDPTPIRDFIMTGYNTTTRIGNAVCLPGDVVFGAGGGVLFIPSHLVEEVVGGAAKTQVKDLFGFEMISQNKFTTAQIDKNTWTKEMLDLLMEFIETDDRAEAYRGLDWSQEYDFAINGDPNDTQSAL
;
A
#
# COMPACT_ATOMS: atom_id res chain seq x y z
N GLY A 1 -17.57 -3.48 -6.26
CA GLY A 1 -16.22 -3.79 -6.78
C GLY A 1 -15.33 -4.28 -5.65
N TYR A 2 -14.03 -3.96 -5.68
CA TYR A 2 -13.11 -4.07 -4.54
C TYR A 2 -13.25 -2.80 -3.67
N GLU A 3 -13.92 -2.91 -2.52
CA GLU A 3 -14.33 -1.74 -1.70
C GLU A 3 -13.68 -1.70 -0.31
N SER A 4 -12.81 -2.65 0.01
CA SER A 4 -12.24 -2.84 1.35
C SER A 4 -10.73 -3.04 1.30
N GLN A 5 -10.04 -2.26 0.46
CA GLN A 5 -8.59 -2.38 0.22
C GLN A 5 -7.80 -1.20 0.77
N PHE A 6 -8.47 -0.12 1.17
CA PHE A 6 -7.83 1.12 1.63
C PHE A 6 -8.06 1.39 3.12
N GLU A 7 -7.00 1.80 3.82
CA GLU A 7 -7.09 2.32 5.19
C GLU A 7 -6.29 3.62 5.32
N GLY A 8 -6.97 4.69 5.76
CA GLY A 8 -6.39 6.03 5.89
C GLY A 8 -6.15 6.51 7.32
N ARG A 9 -6.64 5.81 8.34
CA ARG A 9 -6.49 6.19 9.76
C ARG A 9 -5.14 5.71 10.31
N LEU A 10 -4.07 6.02 9.60
CA LEU A 10 -2.69 5.68 9.95
C LEU A 10 -1.86 6.96 9.97
N GLN A 11 -0.95 7.05 10.93
CA GLN A 11 0.13 8.03 10.95
C GLN A 11 1.30 7.52 10.12
N THR A 12 2.13 8.43 9.62
CA THR A 12 3.35 8.10 8.87
C THR A 12 4.61 8.45 9.64
N LEU A 13 5.64 7.60 9.55
CA LEU A 13 6.94 7.86 10.18
C LEU A 13 7.67 9.04 9.53
N HIS A 14 7.61 9.10 8.21
CA HIS A 14 8.10 10.20 7.39
C HIS A 14 6.96 10.91 6.67
N THR A 15 7.04 12.23 6.58
CA THR A 15 6.07 13.11 5.90
C THR A 15 6.67 13.81 4.69
N ASP A 16 7.75 13.28 4.13
CA ASP A 16 8.50 13.84 2.99
C ASP A 16 8.00 13.32 1.62
N GLY A 17 6.84 12.66 1.61
CA GLY A 17 6.20 12.18 0.39
C GLY A 17 6.70 10.83 -0.13
N ARG A 18 7.70 10.21 0.53
CA ARG A 18 8.20 8.87 0.16
C ARG A 18 7.10 7.82 0.16
N LYS A 19 7.24 6.81 -0.71
CA LYS A 19 6.25 5.74 -0.88
C LYS A 19 6.66 4.50 -0.10
N LEU A 20 5.68 3.65 0.18
CA LEU A 20 5.87 2.28 0.66
C LEU A 20 5.36 1.33 -0.43
N ILE A 21 6.22 0.44 -0.93
CA ILE A 21 5.86 -0.50 -1.99
C ILE A 21 6.49 -1.86 -1.67
N GLY A 22 5.71 -2.92 -1.63
CA GLY A 22 6.26 -4.28 -1.52
C GLY A 22 5.18 -5.35 -1.36
N ARG A 23 5.60 -6.59 -1.12
CA ARG A 23 4.71 -7.74 -0.99
C ARG A 23 4.29 -7.96 0.46
N ALA A 24 2.98 -8.12 0.70
CA ALA A 24 2.47 -8.25 2.05
C ALA A 24 2.92 -9.57 2.70
N VAL A 25 3.58 -9.48 3.86
CA VAL A 25 3.72 -10.57 4.83
C VAL A 25 2.86 -10.24 6.02
N THR A 26 1.80 -10.98 6.23
CA THR A 26 0.78 -10.61 7.20
C THR A 26 0.95 -11.30 8.55
N ALA A 27 0.56 -10.64 9.64
CA ALA A 27 0.43 -11.27 10.94
C ALA A 27 -0.71 -10.65 11.74
N THR A 28 -1.51 -11.49 12.39
CA THR A 28 -2.64 -11.07 13.23
C THR A 28 -2.42 -11.51 14.66
N TYR A 29 -2.78 -10.64 15.60
CA TYR A 29 -2.58 -10.84 17.03
C TYR A 29 -3.89 -10.71 17.81
N CYS A 30 -3.87 -11.18 19.05
CA CYS A 30 -4.95 -10.99 20.02
C CYS A 30 -4.40 -10.63 21.42
N PRO A 31 -5.28 -10.23 22.36
CA PRO A 31 -4.90 -10.03 23.75
C PRO A 31 -4.32 -11.30 24.38
N TYR A 32 -3.41 -11.10 25.34
CA TYR A 32 -2.76 -12.20 26.02
C TYR A 32 -3.72 -13.11 26.81
N ARG A 33 -3.47 -14.41 26.72
CA ARG A 33 -4.11 -15.47 27.49
C ARG A 33 -3.07 -16.59 27.77
N PRO A 34 -2.79 -16.94 29.03
CA PRO A 34 -1.63 -17.79 29.37
C PRO A 34 -1.58 -19.16 28.70
N ASP A 35 -2.71 -19.85 28.59
CA ASP A 35 -2.83 -21.17 27.96
C ASP A 35 -2.55 -21.11 26.45
N LEU A 36 -3.05 -20.07 25.78
CA LEU A 36 -2.77 -19.85 24.36
C LEU A 36 -1.30 -19.45 24.13
N ASP A 37 -0.72 -18.58 24.98
CA ASP A 37 0.70 -18.19 24.85
C ASP A 37 1.63 -19.41 24.98
N ALA A 38 1.37 -20.25 25.98
CA ALA A 38 2.13 -21.48 26.20
C ALA A 38 2.06 -22.41 24.99
N PHE A 39 0.86 -22.63 24.44
CA PHE A 39 0.67 -23.46 23.26
C PHE A 39 1.39 -22.86 22.03
N THR A 40 1.16 -21.59 21.71
CA THR A 40 1.72 -20.94 20.52
C THR A 40 3.25 -20.87 20.60
N LYS A 41 3.84 -20.64 21.78
CA LYS A 41 5.30 -20.69 21.98
C LYS A 41 5.87 -22.09 21.83
N ALA A 42 5.18 -23.11 22.35
CA ALA A 42 5.61 -24.50 22.18
C ALA A 42 5.61 -24.90 20.71
N LEU A 43 4.56 -24.52 19.96
CA LEU A 43 4.48 -24.72 18.51
C LEU A 43 5.63 -24.00 17.78
N GLY A 44 5.82 -22.70 18.06
CA GLY A 44 6.91 -21.92 17.46
C GLY A 44 8.29 -22.52 17.73
N ALA A 45 8.54 -23.00 18.97
CA ALA A 45 9.78 -23.68 19.30
C ALA A 45 9.96 -25.00 18.54
N SER A 46 8.88 -25.77 18.33
CA SER A 46 8.92 -27.00 17.51
C SER A 46 9.22 -26.73 16.03
N GLU A 47 8.92 -25.52 15.55
CA GLU A 47 9.24 -25.03 14.21
C GLU A 47 10.60 -24.31 14.15
N GLY A 48 11.38 -24.34 15.23
CA GLY A 48 12.71 -23.72 15.31
C GLY A 48 12.70 -22.19 15.48
N ARG A 49 11.56 -21.58 15.79
CA ARG A 49 11.46 -20.14 16.09
C ARG A 49 11.95 -19.85 17.50
N SER A 50 12.58 -18.69 17.68
CA SER A 50 13.07 -18.21 18.98
C SER A 50 12.69 -16.75 19.20
N GLY A 51 12.68 -16.30 20.45
CA GLY A 51 12.31 -14.92 20.79
C GLY A 51 10.80 -14.69 20.82
N THR A 52 10.39 -13.43 20.63
CA THR A 52 8.99 -12.99 20.67
C THR A 52 8.33 -13.00 19.29
N TYR A 53 7.00 -13.00 19.27
CA TYR A 53 6.23 -13.14 18.04
C TYR A 53 6.52 -12.09 16.94
N ASN A 54 6.89 -10.86 17.30
CA ASN A 54 7.28 -9.84 16.33
C ASN A 54 8.67 -10.13 15.71
N GLN A 55 9.60 -10.72 16.47
CA GLN A 55 10.89 -11.16 15.94
C GLN A 55 10.69 -12.29 14.93
N TRP A 56 9.76 -13.21 15.20
CA TRP A 56 9.43 -14.29 14.26
C TRP A 56 9.01 -13.76 12.88
N VAL A 57 8.27 -12.66 12.83
CA VAL A 57 7.92 -12.00 11.55
C VAL A 57 9.18 -11.43 10.91
N ILE A 58 9.91 -10.55 11.61
CA ILE A 58 11.07 -9.83 11.06
C ILE A 58 12.17 -10.77 10.57
N ASP A 59 12.45 -11.84 11.30
CA ASP A 59 13.52 -12.79 10.98
C ASP A 59 13.23 -13.60 9.71
N ASN A 60 11.95 -13.76 9.36
CA ASN A 60 11.48 -14.52 8.21
C ASN A 60 11.12 -13.65 6.99
N LEU A 61 11.30 -12.33 7.06
CA LEU A 61 11.13 -11.45 5.90
C LEU A 61 12.17 -11.76 4.82
N MET A 62 11.72 -11.72 3.57
CA MET A 62 12.52 -11.82 2.36
C MET A 62 12.64 -10.46 1.66
N GLU A 63 13.41 -10.45 0.57
CA GLU A 63 13.60 -9.26 -0.25
C GLU A 63 12.25 -8.73 -0.77
N TYR A 64 12.07 -7.40 -0.71
CA TYR A 64 10.85 -6.69 -1.10
C TYR A 64 9.58 -6.95 -0.26
N ASP A 65 9.68 -7.70 0.83
CA ASP A 65 8.55 -7.88 1.74
C ASP A 65 8.21 -6.59 2.51
N VAL A 66 6.92 -6.44 2.80
CA VAL A 66 6.36 -5.42 3.69
C VAL A 66 5.51 -6.13 4.74
N PRO A 67 5.94 -6.17 6.02
CA PRO A 67 5.09 -6.69 7.09
C PRO A 67 3.82 -5.83 7.26
N VAL A 68 2.66 -6.51 7.25
CA VAL A 68 1.33 -5.94 7.47
C VAL A 68 0.72 -6.57 8.71
N ILE A 69 0.69 -5.82 9.80
CA ILE A 69 0.57 -6.34 11.16
C ILE A 69 -0.70 -5.82 11.83
N ASP A 70 -1.62 -6.72 12.17
CA ASP A 70 -2.80 -6.39 12.98
C ASP A 70 -2.54 -6.63 14.47
N MET A 71 -2.25 -5.54 15.18
CA MET A 71 -2.12 -5.52 16.64
C MET A 71 -3.43 -5.08 17.31
N TYR A 72 -4.58 -5.27 16.65
CA TYR A 72 -5.93 -4.98 17.16
C TYR A 72 -6.06 -3.56 17.75
N ASP A 73 -5.39 -2.60 17.12
CA ASP A 73 -5.29 -1.18 17.51
C ASP A 73 -4.63 -0.94 18.89
N LYS A 74 -3.80 -1.87 19.35
CA LYS A 74 -3.10 -1.77 20.63
C LYS A 74 -1.90 -0.82 20.52
N ILE A 75 -1.94 0.29 21.26
CA ILE A 75 -0.83 1.25 21.36
C ILE A 75 0.04 0.95 22.59
N TYR A 76 -0.54 1.04 23.79
CA TYR A 76 0.14 0.72 25.04
C TYR A 76 0.58 -0.75 25.04
N LYS A 77 1.88 -0.99 25.23
CA LYS A 77 2.56 -2.29 25.10
C LYS A 77 2.39 -2.95 23.73
N GLY A 78 1.89 -2.24 22.72
CA GLY A 78 1.61 -2.74 21.38
C GLY A 78 2.63 -2.26 20.35
N THR A 79 3.81 -1.86 20.82
CA THR A 79 4.89 -1.23 20.04
C THR A 79 5.63 -2.26 19.18
N PHE A 80 5.08 -2.61 18.01
CA PHE A 80 5.60 -3.70 17.17
C PHE A 80 7.02 -3.45 16.67
N LEU A 81 7.26 -2.22 16.18
CA LEU A 81 8.57 -1.74 15.76
C LEU A 81 9.15 -0.72 16.76
N GLY A 82 10.47 -0.76 16.83
CA GLY A 82 11.35 0.28 17.38
C GLY A 82 12.65 0.32 16.57
N GLY A 83 13.68 1.02 17.06
CA GLY A 83 14.93 1.23 16.30
C GLY A 83 15.57 -0.06 15.79
N ASN A 84 15.81 -1.03 16.68
CA ASN A 84 16.47 -2.30 16.33
C ASN A 84 15.72 -3.11 15.25
N LEU A 85 14.40 -3.27 15.40
CA LEU A 85 13.61 -4.08 14.47
C LEU A 85 13.41 -3.35 13.13
N THR A 86 13.39 -2.03 13.12
CA THR A 86 13.34 -1.25 11.87
C THR A 86 14.64 -1.39 11.09
N THR A 87 15.79 -1.37 11.77
CA THR A 87 17.09 -1.67 11.15
C THR A 87 17.15 -3.10 10.60
N ALA A 88 16.67 -4.08 11.36
CA ALA A 88 16.62 -5.48 10.91
C ALA A 88 15.70 -5.65 9.70
N LEU A 89 14.52 -5.04 9.72
CA LEU A 89 13.56 -5.01 8.61
C LEU A 89 14.24 -4.50 7.34
N LYS A 90 14.86 -3.31 7.39
CA LYS A 90 15.54 -2.71 6.24
C LYS A 90 16.62 -3.63 5.66
N ASN A 91 17.40 -4.28 6.52
CA ASN A 91 18.47 -5.18 6.08
C ASN A 91 17.96 -6.49 5.49
N LYS A 92 16.83 -7.01 5.98
CA LYS A 92 16.20 -8.23 5.47
C LYS A 92 15.53 -7.99 4.12
N THR A 93 14.75 -6.93 4.01
CA THR A 93 13.92 -6.66 2.82
C THR A 93 14.67 -5.98 1.69
N LYS A 94 15.76 -5.25 1.99
CA LYS A 94 16.62 -4.56 1.00
C LYS A 94 15.83 -3.75 -0.03
N ASN A 95 14.70 -3.19 0.39
CA ASN A 95 13.76 -2.51 -0.49
C ASN A 95 13.92 -1.00 -0.35
N GLU A 96 14.19 -0.31 -1.46
CA GLU A 96 14.37 1.15 -1.49
C GLU A 96 13.11 1.93 -1.11
N ASN A 97 11.94 1.32 -1.31
CA ASN A 97 10.63 1.80 -0.90
C ASN A 97 10.02 0.88 0.17
N GLY A 98 10.86 0.27 1.01
CA GLY A 98 10.45 -0.70 2.01
C GLY A 98 9.85 -0.09 3.26
N GLY A 99 9.46 -0.96 4.19
CA GLY A 99 8.96 -0.56 5.50
C GLY A 99 7.84 -1.46 5.99
N ALA A 100 6.86 -0.91 6.71
CA ALA A 100 5.85 -1.70 7.41
C ALA A 100 4.51 -0.99 7.54
N VAL A 101 3.45 -1.77 7.73
CA VAL A 101 2.12 -1.30 8.09
C VAL A 101 1.71 -1.95 9.40
N ILE A 102 1.55 -1.14 10.45
CA ILE A 102 1.29 -1.61 11.82
C ILE A 102 -0.06 -1.04 12.29
N TRP A 103 -1.09 -1.86 12.37
CA TRP A 103 -2.35 -1.51 13.03
C TRP A 103 -2.19 -1.60 14.55
N GLY A 104 -1.34 -0.74 15.10
CA GLY A 104 -0.95 -0.68 16.51
C GLY A 104 0.17 0.33 16.75
N GLY A 105 0.84 0.17 17.90
CA GLY A 105 1.88 1.08 18.35
C GLY A 105 3.24 0.89 17.66
N ILE A 106 4.04 1.94 17.69
CA ILE A 106 5.50 1.89 17.50
C ILE A 106 6.20 2.64 18.64
N ARG A 107 7.53 2.56 18.71
CA ARG A 107 8.35 3.29 19.68
C ARG A 107 9.69 3.72 19.07
N ASP A 108 10.51 4.46 19.81
CA ASP A 108 11.86 4.87 19.39
C ASP A 108 11.89 5.62 18.04
N THR A 109 10.90 6.48 17.78
CA THR A 109 10.71 7.12 16.47
C THR A 109 11.93 7.90 15.98
N GLU A 110 12.66 8.56 16.88
CA GLU A 110 13.91 9.27 16.54
C GLU A 110 15.00 8.34 15.96
N GLN A 111 15.04 7.08 16.40
CA GLN A 111 15.95 6.08 15.84
C GLN A 111 15.41 5.53 14.53
N MET A 112 14.11 5.23 14.48
CA MET A 112 13.45 4.71 13.28
C MET A 112 13.57 5.69 12.10
N GLN A 113 13.43 7.00 12.34
CA GLN A 113 13.56 8.04 11.32
C GLN A 113 14.97 8.14 10.71
N LYS A 114 15.99 7.59 11.36
CA LYS A 114 17.35 7.55 10.81
C LYS A 114 17.58 6.34 9.89
N VAL A 115 16.65 5.40 9.85
CA VAL A 115 16.73 4.24 8.97
C VAL A 115 16.28 4.68 7.58
N GLU A 116 17.23 4.78 6.66
CA GLU A 116 16.99 5.15 5.26
C GLU A 116 16.10 4.11 4.56
N HIS A 117 15.44 4.54 3.47
CA HIS A 117 14.64 3.66 2.61
C HIS A 117 13.52 2.90 3.34
N THR A 118 13.05 3.45 4.45
CA THR A 118 12.02 2.83 5.28
C THR A 118 10.87 3.82 5.48
N GLN A 119 9.65 3.33 5.25
CA GLN A 119 8.41 4.06 5.58
C GLN A 119 7.48 3.18 6.41
N VAL A 120 7.08 3.68 7.57
CA VAL A 120 6.19 2.96 8.49
C VAL A 120 4.87 3.70 8.62
N TYR A 121 3.77 2.98 8.39
CA TYR A 121 2.41 3.43 8.70
C TYR A 121 1.99 2.78 10.02
N PHE A 122 1.51 3.57 10.98
CA PHE A 122 1.20 3.08 12.34
C PHE A 122 0.03 3.81 12.98
N ARG A 123 -0.48 3.33 14.12
CA ARG A 123 -1.64 3.94 14.80
C ARG A 123 -1.28 4.97 15.87
N GLY A 124 -0.24 4.68 16.66
CA GLY A 124 0.22 5.58 17.70
C GLY A 124 1.63 5.26 18.18
N ILE A 125 2.14 6.11 19.07
CA ILE A 125 3.48 5.99 19.65
C ILE A 125 3.33 5.80 21.15
N ASP A 126 4.12 4.90 21.74
CA ASP A 126 4.19 4.70 23.18
C ASP A 126 5.60 4.21 23.58
N PRO A 127 6.16 4.60 24.73
CA PRO A 127 7.51 4.19 25.13
C PRO A 127 7.59 2.77 25.71
N THR A 128 6.47 2.10 25.95
CA THR A 128 6.48 0.77 26.57
C THR A 128 7.11 -0.29 25.68
N PRO A 129 7.71 -1.34 26.27
CA PRO A 129 8.06 -2.53 25.51
C PRO A 129 6.81 -3.31 25.09
N ILE A 130 6.90 -3.98 23.94
CA ILE A 130 5.84 -4.87 23.46
C ILE A 130 5.57 -5.99 24.48
N ARG A 131 4.31 -6.12 24.92
CA ARG A 131 3.86 -7.09 25.93
C ARG A 131 2.38 -7.39 25.76
N ASP A 132 1.94 -8.46 26.40
CA ASP A 132 0.53 -8.83 26.54
C ASP A 132 -0.19 -9.01 25.19
N PHE A 133 0.40 -9.81 24.30
CA PHE A 133 -0.09 -10.09 22.96
C PHE A 133 0.25 -11.54 22.55
N ILE A 134 -0.58 -12.15 21.71
CA ILE A 134 -0.34 -13.49 21.16
C ILE A 134 -0.60 -13.48 19.65
N MET A 135 0.29 -14.10 18.88
CA MET A 135 0.08 -14.31 17.44
C MET A 135 -0.98 -15.40 17.22
N THR A 136 -2.02 -15.09 16.45
CA THR A 136 -3.10 -16.03 16.08
C THR A 136 -3.10 -16.39 14.60
N GLY A 137 -2.42 -15.61 13.76
CA GLY A 137 -2.24 -15.90 12.35
C GLY A 137 -0.90 -15.37 11.87
N TYR A 138 -0.19 -16.20 11.11
CA TYR A 138 1.03 -15.81 10.40
C TYR A 138 0.87 -16.15 8.93
N ASN A 139 1.07 -15.15 8.08
CA ASN A 139 0.83 -15.22 6.64
C ASN A 139 -0.60 -15.72 6.29
N THR A 140 -1.60 -15.17 6.99
CA THR A 140 -3.04 -15.41 6.78
C THR A 140 -3.74 -14.11 6.40
N THR A 141 -4.97 -14.18 5.88
CA THR A 141 -5.81 -12.98 5.69
C THR A 141 -5.83 -12.14 6.96
N THR A 142 -5.55 -10.84 6.82
CA THR A 142 -5.39 -9.90 7.93
C THR A 142 -6.19 -8.64 7.66
N ARG A 143 -6.79 -8.09 8.72
CA ARG A 143 -7.58 -6.86 8.66
C ARG A 143 -6.76 -5.70 9.20
N ILE A 144 -6.68 -4.60 8.45
CA ILE A 144 -6.06 -3.34 8.87
C ILE A 144 -7.15 -2.28 8.86
N GLY A 145 -7.75 -2.05 10.03
CA GLY A 145 -8.87 -1.12 10.17
C GLY A 145 -10.08 -1.51 9.32
N ASN A 146 -10.32 -0.83 8.20
CA ASN A 146 -11.40 -1.13 7.25
C ASN A 146 -10.92 -1.91 6.02
N ALA A 147 -9.61 -2.12 5.89
CA ALA A 147 -9.02 -2.83 4.78
C ALA A 147 -8.77 -4.30 5.09
N VAL A 148 -8.86 -5.14 4.05
CA VAL A 148 -8.47 -6.55 4.06
C VAL A 148 -7.22 -6.69 3.21
N CYS A 149 -6.20 -7.34 3.80
CA CYS A 149 -4.94 -7.65 3.14
C CYS A 149 -4.74 -9.18 3.13
N LEU A 150 -4.43 -9.71 1.96
CA LEU A 150 -4.01 -11.10 1.81
C LEU A 150 -2.48 -11.19 1.71
N PRO A 151 -1.89 -12.32 2.13
CA PRO A 151 -0.50 -12.63 1.83
C PRO A 151 -0.17 -12.42 0.35
N GLY A 152 0.91 -11.69 0.07
CA GLY A 152 1.41 -11.44 -1.28
C GLY A 152 0.77 -10.26 -2.02
N ASP A 153 -0.34 -9.68 -1.52
CA ASP A 153 -0.88 -8.43 -2.07
C ASP A 153 0.20 -7.35 -2.15
N VAL A 154 0.13 -6.50 -3.17
CA VAL A 154 1.02 -5.35 -3.26
C VAL A 154 0.54 -4.29 -2.29
N VAL A 155 1.38 -3.97 -1.33
CA VAL A 155 1.17 -2.87 -0.38
C VAL A 155 1.63 -1.59 -1.08
N PHE A 156 0.73 -0.63 -1.26
CA PHE A 156 1.04 0.70 -1.76
C PHE A 156 0.66 1.76 -0.73
N GLY A 157 1.65 2.34 -0.07
CA GLY A 157 1.48 3.44 0.87
C GLY A 157 1.86 4.76 0.24
N ALA A 158 0.89 5.67 0.14
CA ALA A 158 1.09 7.03 -0.38
C ALA A 158 0.10 8.01 0.28
N GLY A 159 0.59 9.23 0.57
CA GLY A 159 -0.19 10.48 0.70
C GLY A 159 -1.65 10.40 1.16
N GLY A 160 -1.96 9.67 2.24
CA GLY A 160 -3.33 9.52 2.74
C GLY A 160 -3.64 8.17 3.38
N GLY A 161 -2.84 7.14 3.13
CA GLY A 161 -3.04 5.83 3.74
C GLY A 161 -2.28 4.71 3.05
N VAL A 162 -2.80 3.49 3.22
CA VAL A 162 -2.29 2.28 2.58
C VAL A 162 -3.40 1.64 1.77
N LEU A 163 -3.07 1.27 0.53
CA LEU A 163 -3.90 0.47 -0.37
C LEU A 163 -3.28 -0.93 -0.53
N PHE A 164 -4.10 -1.98 -0.44
CA PHE A 164 -3.71 -3.35 -0.73
C PHE A 164 -4.24 -3.76 -2.09
N ILE A 165 -3.34 -3.94 -3.06
CA ILE A 165 -3.68 -4.28 -4.43
C ILE A 165 -3.61 -5.80 -4.59
N PRO A 166 -4.72 -6.48 -4.96
CA PRO A 166 -4.72 -7.92 -5.18
C PRO A 166 -3.66 -8.32 -6.20
N SER A 167 -2.87 -9.35 -5.87
CA SER A 167 -1.73 -9.78 -6.68
C SER A 167 -2.05 -10.03 -8.17
N HIS A 168 -3.23 -10.56 -8.46
CA HIS A 168 -3.65 -10.91 -9.81
C HIS A 168 -4.16 -9.71 -10.64
N LEU A 169 -4.34 -8.55 -10.01
CA LEU A 169 -4.79 -7.31 -10.66
C LEU A 169 -3.67 -6.27 -10.78
N VAL A 170 -2.46 -6.56 -10.31
CA VAL A 170 -1.37 -5.56 -10.25
C VAL A 170 -1.07 -4.98 -11.63
N GLU A 171 -1.00 -5.81 -12.67
CA GLU A 171 -0.73 -5.35 -14.03
C GLU A 171 -1.81 -4.40 -14.54
N GLU A 172 -3.08 -4.79 -14.39
CA GLU A 172 -4.23 -3.98 -14.78
C GLU A 172 -4.27 -2.65 -14.01
N VAL A 173 -4.07 -2.68 -12.69
CA VAL A 173 -4.07 -1.49 -11.84
C VAL A 173 -2.92 -0.55 -12.18
N VAL A 174 -1.71 -1.07 -12.41
CA VAL A 174 -0.56 -0.24 -12.80
C VAL A 174 -0.76 0.36 -14.19
N GLY A 175 -1.24 -0.42 -15.15
CA GLY A 175 -1.55 0.07 -16.50
C GLY A 175 -2.63 1.17 -16.49
N GLY A 176 -3.72 0.93 -15.77
CA GLY A 176 -4.79 1.91 -15.59
C GLY A 176 -4.33 3.18 -14.86
N ALA A 177 -3.48 3.04 -13.84
CA ALA A 177 -2.89 4.19 -13.14
C ALA A 177 -1.98 5.03 -14.05
N ALA A 178 -1.16 4.39 -14.88
CA ALA A 178 -0.31 5.08 -15.84
C ALA A 178 -1.13 5.88 -16.87
N LYS A 179 -2.18 5.26 -17.42
CA LYS A 179 -3.13 5.94 -18.31
C LYS A 179 -3.84 7.11 -17.63
N THR A 180 -4.31 6.91 -16.41
CA THR A 180 -4.98 7.97 -15.62
C THR A 180 -4.04 9.16 -15.41
N GLN A 181 -2.78 8.89 -15.04
CA GLN A 181 -1.81 9.95 -14.79
C GLN A 181 -1.54 10.81 -16.03
N VAL A 182 -1.38 10.21 -17.21
CA VAL A 182 -1.18 10.99 -18.44
C VAL A 182 -2.44 11.69 -18.92
N LYS A 183 -3.63 11.09 -18.70
CA LYS A 183 -4.91 11.79 -18.90
C LYS A 183 -5.03 13.02 -18.01
N ASP A 184 -4.60 12.96 -16.75
CA ASP A 184 -4.61 14.11 -15.84
C ASP A 184 -3.66 15.22 -16.31
N LEU A 185 -2.43 14.87 -16.70
CA LEU A 185 -1.46 15.84 -17.25
C LEU A 185 -2.05 16.59 -18.45
N PHE A 186 -2.62 15.84 -19.39
CA PHE A 186 -3.31 16.41 -20.56
C PHE A 186 -4.54 17.22 -20.15
N GLY A 187 -5.38 16.68 -19.27
CA GLY A 187 -6.61 17.32 -18.82
C GLY A 187 -6.36 18.68 -18.17
N PHE A 188 -5.37 18.78 -17.29
CA PHE A 188 -4.96 20.05 -16.67
C PHE A 188 -4.51 21.07 -17.71
N GLU A 189 -3.69 20.66 -18.68
CA GLU A 189 -3.26 21.51 -19.79
C GLU A 189 -4.47 22.03 -20.59
N MET A 190 -5.36 21.14 -21.03
CA MET A 190 -6.52 21.52 -21.84
C MET A 190 -7.51 22.42 -21.09
N ILE A 191 -7.70 22.19 -19.79
CA ILE A 191 -8.52 23.06 -18.93
C ILE A 191 -7.87 24.44 -18.80
N SER A 192 -6.56 24.50 -18.55
CA SER A 192 -5.84 25.78 -18.43
C SER A 192 -5.91 26.64 -19.69
N GLN A 193 -5.97 25.98 -20.86
CA GLN A 193 -6.12 26.61 -22.16
C GLN A 193 -7.58 26.94 -22.54
N ASN A 194 -8.54 26.60 -21.67
CA ASN A 194 -9.99 26.69 -21.93
C ASN A 194 -10.45 25.90 -23.17
N LYS A 195 -9.72 24.84 -23.56
CA LYS A 195 -10.08 23.99 -24.69
C LYS A 195 -11.15 22.96 -24.32
N PHE A 196 -11.08 22.45 -23.08
CA PHE A 196 -12.10 21.57 -22.50
C PHE A 196 -12.57 22.06 -21.14
N THR A 197 -13.82 21.76 -20.83
CA THR A 197 -14.40 21.95 -19.49
C THR A 197 -14.02 20.80 -18.57
N THR A 198 -14.07 21.03 -17.25
CA THR A 198 -13.89 19.97 -16.24
C THR A 198 -14.87 18.82 -16.47
N ALA A 199 -16.13 19.14 -16.77
CA ALA A 199 -17.16 18.14 -17.05
C ALA A 199 -16.91 17.27 -18.30
N GLN A 200 -16.10 17.74 -19.26
CA GLN A 200 -15.66 16.91 -20.39
C GLN A 200 -14.52 15.97 -19.99
N ILE A 201 -13.55 16.48 -19.21
CA ILE A 201 -12.40 15.71 -18.72
C ILE A 201 -12.83 14.62 -17.72
N ASP A 202 -13.80 14.90 -16.86
CA ASP A 202 -14.29 13.99 -15.80
C ASP A 202 -15.20 12.87 -16.33
N LYS A 203 -15.38 12.74 -17.65
CA LYS A 203 -16.13 11.63 -18.24
C LYS A 203 -15.31 10.34 -18.22
N ASN A 204 -15.97 9.22 -17.93
CA ASN A 204 -15.41 7.88 -18.07
C ASN A 204 -14.92 7.63 -19.50
N THR A 205 -15.81 7.87 -20.46
CA THR A 205 -15.53 7.71 -21.88
C THR A 205 -15.25 9.06 -22.53
N TRP A 206 -14.02 9.22 -23.02
CA TRP A 206 -13.65 10.39 -23.82
C TRP A 206 -14.05 10.20 -25.28
N THR A 207 -14.36 11.31 -25.95
CA THR A 207 -14.65 11.25 -27.39
C THR A 207 -13.39 10.86 -28.17
N LYS A 208 -13.57 10.31 -29.37
CA LYS A 208 -12.45 10.01 -30.27
C LYS A 208 -11.54 11.22 -30.49
N GLU A 209 -12.12 12.41 -30.66
CA GLU A 209 -11.36 13.65 -30.86
C GLU A 209 -10.48 13.99 -29.64
N MET A 210 -10.99 13.80 -28.42
CA MET A 210 -10.21 14.00 -27.21
C MET A 210 -9.07 12.99 -27.10
N LEU A 211 -9.30 11.73 -27.48
CA LEU A 211 -8.27 10.70 -27.49
C LEU A 211 -7.21 10.98 -28.56
N ASP A 212 -7.60 11.42 -29.76
CA ASP A 212 -6.64 11.81 -30.81
C ASP A 212 -5.72 12.95 -30.34
N LEU A 213 -6.27 13.94 -29.65
CA LEU A 213 -5.49 15.04 -29.04
C LEU A 213 -4.59 14.57 -27.88
N LEU A 214 -5.07 13.62 -27.07
CA LEU A 214 -4.25 12.99 -26.03
C LEU A 214 -3.08 12.23 -26.64
N MET A 215 -3.30 11.49 -27.73
CA MET A 215 -2.23 10.76 -28.42
C MET A 215 -1.20 11.71 -29.02
N GLU A 216 -1.63 12.83 -29.61
CA GLU A 216 -0.71 13.88 -30.07
C GLU A 216 0.12 14.45 -28.91
N PHE A 217 -0.51 14.71 -27.76
CA PHE A 217 0.18 15.16 -26.55
C PHE A 217 1.20 14.13 -26.05
N ILE A 218 0.87 12.84 -26.03
CA ILE A 218 1.77 11.75 -25.62
C ILE A 218 3.01 11.68 -26.51
N GLU A 219 2.84 11.84 -27.82
CA GLU A 219 3.95 11.79 -28.78
C GLU A 219 4.82 13.05 -28.75
N THR A 220 4.25 14.22 -28.48
CA THR A 220 4.94 15.50 -28.68
C THR A 220 5.42 16.20 -27.41
N ASP A 221 4.78 15.96 -26.26
CA ASP A 221 5.12 16.62 -25.00
C ASP A 221 6.10 15.78 -24.17
N ASP A 222 7.21 16.38 -23.75
CA ASP A 222 8.25 15.70 -22.98
C ASP A 222 7.73 15.18 -21.62
N ARG A 223 6.71 15.82 -21.03
CA ARG A 223 6.10 15.36 -19.78
C ARG A 223 5.42 14.01 -19.93
N ALA A 224 5.04 13.64 -21.16
CA ALA A 224 4.33 12.42 -21.46
C ALA A 224 5.24 11.30 -22.00
N GLU A 225 6.55 11.53 -22.11
CA GLU A 225 7.49 10.59 -22.74
C GLU A 225 7.43 9.18 -22.11
N ALA A 226 7.31 9.09 -20.79
CA ALA A 226 7.25 7.81 -20.06
C ALA A 226 5.98 6.98 -20.34
N TYR A 227 4.95 7.58 -20.97
CA TYR A 227 3.66 6.94 -21.28
C TYR A 227 3.50 6.60 -22.77
N ARG A 228 4.52 6.87 -23.58
CA ARG A 228 4.54 6.47 -25.00
C ARG A 228 4.50 4.94 -25.11
N GLY A 229 3.71 4.43 -26.05
CA GLY A 229 3.56 3.00 -26.30
C GLY A 229 2.54 2.26 -25.41
N LEU A 230 1.83 2.96 -24.52
CA LEU A 230 0.65 2.38 -23.85
C LEU A 230 -0.44 2.04 -24.89
N ASP A 231 -1.15 0.92 -24.68
CA ASP A 231 -2.24 0.49 -25.55
C ASP A 231 -3.55 1.21 -25.19
N TRP A 232 -4.11 1.97 -26.13
CA TRP A 232 -5.35 2.74 -25.97
C TRP A 232 -6.54 2.13 -26.74
N SER A 233 -6.38 0.91 -27.25
CA SER A 233 -7.38 0.28 -28.13
C SER A 233 -8.76 0.17 -27.48
N GLN A 234 -8.81 -0.12 -26.17
CA GLN A 234 -10.06 -0.22 -25.42
C GLN A 234 -10.77 1.14 -25.30
N GLU A 235 -10.04 2.21 -24.98
CA GLU A 235 -10.61 3.55 -24.86
C GLU A 235 -11.15 4.05 -26.21
N TYR A 236 -10.46 3.74 -27.31
CA TYR A 236 -10.94 4.03 -28.66
C TYR A 236 -12.17 3.20 -29.03
N ASP A 237 -12.22 1.92 -28.64
CA ASP A 237 -13.40 1.07 -28.86
C ASP A 237 -14.63 1.66 -28.14
N PHE A 238 -14.48 2.05 -26.87
CA PHE A 238 -15.54 2.71 -26.12
C PHE A 238 -15.96 4.06 -26.72
N ALA A 239 -15.01 4.84 -27.23
CA ALA A 239 -15.31 6.12 -27.87
C ALA A 239 -16.11 5.97 -29.19
N ILE A 240 -15.95 4.85 -29.91
CA ILE A 240 -16.56 4.60 -31.22
C ILE A 240 -17.87 3.83 -31.08
N ASN A 241 -17.84 2.74 -30.32
CA ASN A 241 -18.92 1.76 -30.21
C ASN A 241 -19.82 2.00 -28.98
N GLY A 242 -19.43 2.93 -28.11
CA GLY A 242 -20.11 3.24 -26.86
C GLY A 242 -19.66 2.35 -25.71
N ASP A 243 -19.60 2.91 -24.51
CA ASP A 243 -19.31 2.16 -23.29
C ASP A 243 -20.63 1.63 -22.70
N PRO A 244 -20.80 0.29 -22.58
CA PRO A 244 -22.01 -0.29 -22.01
C PRO A 244 -22.21 0.03 -20.52
N ASN A 245 -21.19 0.56 -19.84
CA ASN A 245 -21.21 0.92 -18.43
C ASN A 245 -21.11 2.44 -18.18
N ASP A 246 -21.35 3.28 -19.20
CA ASP A 246 -21.30 4.75 -19.06
C ASP A 246 -22.43 5.26 -18.14
N THR A 247 -22.13 5.22 -16.84
CA THR A 247 -22.84 5.98 -15.82
C THR A 247 -22.09 7.31 -15.73
N GLN A 248 -22.76 8.42 -16.06
CA GLN A 248 -22.14 9.73 -16.24
C GLN A 248 -21.44 10.24 -14.97
N SER A 249 -20.18 9.83 -14.72
CA SER A 249 -19.12 10.47 -13.91
C SER A 249 -18.02 9.44 -13.61
N ALA A 250 -16.74 9.84 -13.72
CA ALA A 250 -15.58 9.02 -13.36
C ALA A 250 -15.20 9.06 -11.86
N LEU A 251 -16.08 9.57 -11.00
CA LEU A 251 -15.87 9.76 -9.56
C LEU A 251 -16.78 8.88 -8.70
#